data_AF-A0A6N9ETY8-F1
#
_entry.id   AF-A0A6N9ETY8-F1
#
_cell.length_a   1.000
_cell.length_b   1.000
_cell.length_c   1.000
_cell.angle_alpha   90.00
_cell.angle_beta   90.00
_cell.angle_gamma   90.00
#
_symmetry.space_group_name_H-M   'P 1'
#
loop_
_entity.id
_entity.type
_entity.pdbx_description
1 polymer ?
#
loop_
_entity_poly.entity_id
_entity_poly.type
_entity_poly.pdbx_seq_one_letter_code
_entity_poly.pdbx_strand_id
1 'polypeptide(L)'
;MLDQPPAVPPDSSPSLLARVLAFSAIIVAGVCGGLIGFAVMDLSCDDGCTTTAGLVGLGTAVGAAIGTGIVAVLTLRAAVEWRAQQPAVTAEPVPGEGRPGRRDRR
;
A
#
# COMPACT_ATOMS: atom_id res chain seq x y z
N MET A 1 -0.68 2.10 43.00
CA MET A 1 -1.26 1.58 41.75
C MET A 1 -1.28 2.77 40.79
N LEU A 2 -0.15 3.04 40.14
CA LEU A 2 0.09 4.31 39.43
C LEU A 2 -0.72 4.35 38.14
N ASP A 3 -1.37 5.49 37.88
CA ASP A 3 -1.81 5.92 36.56
C ASP A 3 -0.65 5.78 35.58
N GLN A 4 -0.71 4.74 34.73
CA GLN A 4 0.11 4.66 33.54
C GLN A 4 -0.50 5.67 32.55
N PRO A 5 0.21 6.73 32.13
CA PRO A 5 -0.29 7.60 31.07
C PRO A 5 -0.60 6.73 29.85
N PRO A 6 -1.75 6.90 29.16
CA PRO A 6 -2.05 6.12 27.97
C PRO A 6 -0.91 6.32 26.98
N ALA A 7 -0.12 5.28 26.73
CA ALA A 7 0.90 5.31 25.70
C ALA A 7 0.16 5.58 24.39
N VAL A 8 0.43 6.73 23.77
CA VAL A 8 -0.13 7.06 22.46
C VAL A 8 0.37 5.99 21.50
N PRO A 9 -0.50 5.12 20.97
CA PRO A 9 -0.05 4.10 20.04
C PRO A 9 0.58 4.79 18.83
N PRO A 10 1.73 4.32 18.32
CA PRO A 10 2.32 4.88 17.12
C PRO A 10 1.30 4.83 15.99
N ASP A 11 1.19 5.92 15.23
CA ASP A 11 0.23 6.03 14.13
C ASP A 11 0.37 4.85 13.18
N SER A 12 -0.60 3.95 13.20
CA SER A 12 -0.65 2.70 12.42
C SER A 12 -1.14 2.93 10.98
N SER A 13 -1.27 4.19 10.58
CA SER A 13 -1.83 4.54 9.28
C SER A 13 -0.79 4.29 8.17
N PRO A 14 -1.16 3.62 7.06
CA PRO A 14 -0.23 3.38 5.96
C PRO A 14 0.30 4.70 5.41
N SER A 15 1.59 4.75 5.06
CA SER A 15 2.27 5.97 4.63
C SER A 15 1.57 6.61 3.43
N LEU A 16 1.52 7.94 3.42
CA LEU A 16 0.83 8.71 2.38
C LEU A 16 1.36 8.36 0.98
N LEU A 17 2.68 8.23 0.85
CA LEU A 17 3.33 7.85 -0.42
C LEU A 17 2.86 6.48 -0.91
N ALA A 18 2.71 5.49 -0.02
CA ALA A 18 2.24 4.16 -0.41
C ALA A 18 0.80 4.20 -0.94
N ARG A 19 -0.08 5.00 -0.34
CA ARG A 19 -1.47 5.18 -0.81
C ARG A 19 -1.51 5.84 -2.19
N VAL A 20 -0.70 6.88 -2.38
CA VAL A 20 -0.63 7.61 -3.66
C VAL A 20 -0.10 6.70 -4.77
N LEU A 21 0.97 5.93 -4.51
CA LEU A 21 1.49 4.98 -5.49
C LEU A 21 0.46 3.90 -5.84
N ALA A 22 -0.20 3.30 -4.86
CA ALA A 22 -1.23 2.29 -5.10
C ALA A 22 -2.36 2.84 -5.98
N PHE A 23 -2.87 4.03 -5.65
CA PHE A 23 -3.92 4.67 -6.42
C PHE A 23 -3.48 5.01 -7.86
N SER A 24 -2.26 5.53 -8.02
CA SER A 24 -1.68 5.82 -9.33
C SER A 24 -1.54 4.55 -10.19
N ALA A 25 -1.13 3.43 -9.60
CA ALA A 25 -0.98 2.16 -10.31
C ALA A 25 -2.34 1.62 -10.78
N ILE A 26 -3.39 1.73 -9.96
CA ILE A 26 -4.74 1.31 -10.31
C ILE A 26 -5.28 2.14 -11.48
N ILE A 27 -5.08 3.47 -11.45
CA ILE A 27 -5.50 4.35 -12.55
C ILE A 27 -4.76 4.00 -13.84
N VAL A 28 -3.42 3.90 -13.78
CA VAL A 28 -2.61 3.60 -14.96
C VAL A 28 -2.97 2.23 -15.53
N ALA A 29 -3.15 1.21 -14.69
CA ALA A 29 -3.57 -0.12 -15.11
C ALA A 29 -4.97 -0.11 -15.76
N GLY A 30 -5.93 0.61 -15.18
CA GLY A 30 -7.28 0.74 -15.73
C GLY A 30 -7.28 1.45 -17.09
N VAL A 31 -6.56 2.56 -17.23
CA VAL A 31 -6.43 3.30 -18.50
C VAL A 31 -5.80 2.42 -19.57
N CYS A 32 -4.68 1.76 -19.26
CA CYS A 32 -4.03 0.85 -20.19
C CYS A 32 -4.93 -0.32 -20.58
N GLY A 33 -5.56 -0.98 -19.60
CA GLY A 33 -6.48 -2.10 -19.83
C GLY A 33 -7.67 -1.73 -20.71
N GLY A 34 -8.24 -0.54 -20.50
CA GLY A 34 -9.35 -0.04 -21.31
C GLY A 34 -8.97 0.32 -22.73
N LEU A 35 -7.81 0.95 -22.93
CA LEU A 35 -7.29 1.25 -24.27
C LEU A 35 -7.02 -0.03 -25.06
N ILE A 36 -6.47 -1.05 -24.41
CA ILE A 36 -6.25 -2.37 -25.02
C ILE A 36 -7.59 -3.01 -25.37
N GLY A 37 -8.57 -3.04 -24.46
CA GLY A 37 -9.89 -3.61 -24.72
C GLY A 37 -10.65 -2.91 -25.83
N PHE A 38 -10.55 -1.57 -25.91
CA PHE A 38 -11.12 -0.78 -26.99
C PHE A 38 -10.47 -1.17 -28.33
N ALA A 39 -9.14 -1.14 -28.42
CA ALA A 39 -8.42 -1.41 -29.66
C ALA A 39 -8.66 -2.83 -30.18
N VAL A 40 -8.74 -3.82 -29.29
CA VAL A 40 -9.06 -5.21 -29.65
C VAL A 40 -10.47 -5.32 -30.23
N MET A 41 -11.46 -4.67 -29.59
CA MET A 41 -12.84 -4.72 -30.06
C MET A 41 -13.04 -3.94 -31.38
N ASP A 42 -12.34 -2.81 -31.53
CA ASP A 42 -12.32 -2.02 -32.76
C ASP A 42 -11.78 -2.85 -33.94
N LEU A 43 -10.71 -3.62 -33.72
CA LEU A 43 -10.15 -4.54 -34.74
C LEU A 43 -11.03 -5.77 -35.02
N SER A 44 -11.90 -6.14 -34.09
CA SER A 44 -12.77 -7.32 -34.19
C SER A 44 -14.07 -7.07 -34.95
N CYS A 45 -14.32 -5.84 -35.40
CA CYS A 45 -15.52 -5.47 -36.16
C CYS A 45 -15.15 -4.73 -37.44
N ASP A 46 -15.61 -5.25 -38.59
CA ASP A 46 -15.42 -4.60 -39.90
C ASP A 46 -16.23 -3.28 -40.01
N ASP A 47 -17.41 -3.20 -39.37
CA ASP A 47 -18.32 -2.06 -39.47
C ASP A 47 -18.35 -1.23 -38.18
N GLY A 48 -17.32 -0.39 -37.95
CA GLY A 48 -17.40 0.86 -37.16
C GLY A 48 -18.12 0.84 -35.80
N CYS A 49 -18.06 -0.28 -35.06
CA CYS A 49 -18.78 -0.47 -33.80
C CYS A 49 -18.15 0.28 -32.60
N THR A 50 -17.87 1.57 -32.76
CA THR A 50 -17.18 2.39 -31.75
C THR A 50 -17.87 2.40 -30.39
N THR A 51 -19.21 2.38 -30.37
CA THR A 51 -19.99 2.35 -29.13
C THR A 51 -19.77 1.05 -28.37
N THR A 52 -19.77 -0.09 -29.07
CA THR A 52 -19.55 -1.41 -28.47
C THR A 52 -18.08 -1.56 -28.05
N ALA A 53 -17.13 -1.09 -28.87
CA ALA A 53 -15.72 -1.03 -28.52
C ALA A 53 -15.47 -0.17 -27.28
N GLY A 54 -16.15 0.97 -27.17
CA GLY A 54 -16.14 1.81 -25.97
C GLY A 54 -16.66 1.08 -24.74
N LEU A 55 -17.75 0.32 -24.86
CA LEU A 55 -18.34 -0.42 -23.74
C LEU A 55 -17.41 -1.55 -23.25
N VAL A 56 -16.80 -2.27 -24.19
CA VAL A 56 -15.80 -3.31 -23.89
C VAL A 56 -14.53 -2.70 -23.30
N GLY A 57 -14.07 -1.57 -23.85
CA GLY A 57 -12.97 -0.78 -23.28
C GLY A 57 -13.26 -0.35 -21.85
N LEU A 58 -14.46 0.13 -21.55
CA LEU A 58 -14.82 0.50 -20.18
C LEU A 58 -14.91 -0.71 -19.26
N GLY A 59 -15.48 -1.83 -19.72
CA GLY A 59 -15.56 -3.08 -18.96
C GLY A 59 -14.18 -3.64 -18.61
N THR A 60 -13.26 -3.64 -19.59
CA THR A 60 -11.88 -4.09 -19.39
C THR A 60 -11.07 -3.12 -18.52
N ALA A 61 -11.29 -1.81 -18.61
CA ALA A 61 -10.70 -0.83 -17.71
C ALA A 61 -11.08 -1.09 -16.25
N VAL A 62 -12.38 -1.31 -15.99
CA VAL A 62 -12.89 -1.62 -14.65
C VAL A 62 -12.33 -2.95 -14.16
N GLY A 63 -12.34 -3.98 -15.00
CA GLY A 63 -11.77 -5.29 -14.66
C GLY A 63 -10.29 -5.21 -14.30
N ALA A 64 -9.49 -4.49 -15.08
CA ALA A 64 -8.07 -4.27 -14.81
C ALA A 64 -7.86 -3.50 -13.49
N ALA A 65 -8.63 -2.42 -13.27
CA ALA A 65 -8.55 -1.64 -12.03
C ALA A 65 -8.91 -2.47 -10.78
N ILE A 66 -9.95 -3.31 -10.86
CA ILE A 66 -10.33 -4.21 -9.76
C ILE A 66 -9.18 -5.17 -9.45
N GLY A 67 -8.61 -5.83 -10.48
CA GLY A 67 -7.50 -6.78 -10.31
C GLY A 67 -6.28 -6.13 -9.68
N THR A 68 -5.84 -4.99 -10.20
CA THR A 68 -4.71 -4.23 -9.64
C THR A 68 -5.01 -3.72 -8.23
N GLY A 69 -6.26 -3.34 -7.93
CA GLY A 69 -6.69 -2.94 -6.60
C GLY A 69 -6.51 -4.05 -5.57
N ILE A 70 -6.91 -5.28 -5.91
CA ILE A 70 -6.71 -6.46 -5.04
C ILE A 70 -5.22 -6.66 -4.79
N VAL A 71 -4.40 -6.70 -5.84
CA VAL A 71 -2.95 -6.88 -5.71
C VAL A 71 -2.33 -5.79 -4.83
N ALA A 72 -2.68 -4.52 -5.05
CA ALA A 72 -2.17 -3.40 -4.26
C ALA A 72 -2.53 -3.52 -2.77
N VAL A 73 -3.76 -3.92 -2.45
CA VAL A 73 -4.17 -4.18 -1.06
C VAL A 73 -3.34 -5.32 -0.46
N LEU A 74 -3.20 -6.44 -1.17
CA LEU A 74 -2.40 -7.57 -0.70
C LEU A 74 -0.94 -7.17 -0.45
N THR A 75 -0.34 -6.39 -1.35
CA THR A 75 1.02 -5.87 -1.18
C THR A 75 1.14 -4.96 0.04
N LEU A 76 0.17 -4.07 0.26
CA LEU A 76 0.19 -3.20 1.43
C LEU A 76 -0.01 -3.99 2.73
N ARG A 77 -0.85 -5.02 2.72
CA ARG A 77 -0.99 -5.95 3.86
C ARG A 77 0.31 -6.66 4.17
N ALA A 78 1.00 -7.16 3.14
CA ALA A 78 2.32 -7.73 3.27
C ALA A 78 3.30 -6.71 3.90
N ALA A 79 3.33 -5.47 3.41
CA ALA A 79 4.21 -4.46 3.97
C ALA A 79 3.95 -4.15 5.46
N VAL A 80 2.71 -4.30 5.94
CA VAL A 80 2.35 -4.09 7.35
C VAL A 80 2.78 -5.27 8.23
N GLU A 81 2.58 -6.52 7.81
CA GLU A 81 3.05 -7.70 8.57
C GLU A 81 4.57 -7.68 8.75
N TRP A 82 5.33 -7.34 7.70
CA TRP A 82 6.79 -7.26 7.79
C TRP A 82 7.25 -6.24 8.83
N ARG A 83 6.56 -5.09 8.96
CA ARG A 83 6.91 -4.08 9.98
C ARG A 83 6.52 -4.50 11.39
N ALA A 84 5.40 -5.20 11.55
CA ALA A 84 4.96 -5.70 12.85
C ALA A 84 5.92 -6.74 13.44
N GLN A 85 6.61 -7.50 12.56
CA GLN A 85 7.56 -8.53 12.97
C GLN A 85 8.97 -8.02 13.27
N GLN A 86 9.28 -6.73 13.04
CA GLN A 86 10.58 -6.18 13.40
C GLN A 86 10.64 -5.98 14.92
N PRO A 87 11.47 -6.75 15.66
CA PRO A 87 11.80 -6.34 17.03
C PRO A 87 12.39 -4.94 16.98
N ALA A 88 12.18 -4.14 18.03
CA ALA A 88 12.75 -2.80 18.15
C ALA A 88 14.28 -2.86 18.18
N VAL A 89 14.90 -3.07 17.02
CA VAL A 89 16.35 -3.09 16.80
C VAL A 89 16.87 -1.65 16.82
N THR A 90 16.56 -0.89 17.88
CA THR A 90 17.27 0.34 18.27
C THR A 90 16.96 0.76 19.70
N ALA A 91 16.85 -0.19 20.63
CA ALA A 91 17.10 0.08 22.04
C ALA A 91 18.24 -0.82 22.53
N GLU A 92 19.31 -0.91 21.75
CA GLU A 92 20.57 -1.36 22.34
C GLU A 92 21.02 -0.25 23.29
N PRO A 93 21.21 -0.52 24.59
CA PRO A 93 21.83 0.45 25.47
C PRO A 93 23.21 0.74 24.91
N VAL A 94 23.50 2.01 24.60
CA VAL A 94 24.81 2.48 24.13
C VAL A 94 25.91 1.80 24.96
N PRO A 95 26.76 0.94 24.38
CA PRO A 95 27.85 0.29 25.09
C PRO A 95 28.88 1.37 25.47
N GLY A 96 28.71 1.96 26.64
CA GLY A 96 29.50 3.11 27.08
C GLY A 96 28.82 4.05 28.07
N GLU A 97 27.50 3.93 28.30
CA GLU A 97 26.83 4.69 29.37
C GLU A 97 27.21 4.10 30.74
N GLY A 98 28.38 4.51 31.23
CA GLY A 98 28.89 4.14 32.53
C GLY A 98 27.89 4.53 33.61
N ARG A 99 27.20 3.54 34.17
CA ARG A 99 26.30 3.69 35.31
C ARG A 99 27.03 4.42 36.44
N PRO A 100 26.70 5.70 36.75
CA PRO A 100 27.43 6.42 37.77
C PRO A 100 27.18 5.74 39.12
N GLY A 101 28.28 5.55 39.84
CA GLY A 101 28.36 4.76 41.06
C GLY A 101 27.28 5.13 42.06
N ARG A 102 26.45 4.14 42.42
CA ARG A 102 25.71 4.13 43.67
C ARG A 102 26.72 3.97 44.79
N ARG A 103 27.36 5.08 45.17
CA ARG A 103 28.11 5.23 46.39
C ARG A 103 27.18 5.85 47.44
N ASP A 104 27.27 5.27 48.63
CA ASP A 104 26.85 5.81 49.92
C ASP A 104 25.36 5.83 50.26
N ARG A 105 25.00 4.94 51.20
CA ARG A 105 24.45 5.34 52.50
C ARG A 105 24.61 4.18 53.49
N ARG A 106 25.72 4.23 54.23
CA ARG A 106 25.79 3.67 55.60
C ARG A 106 25.01 4.58 56.54
#